data_AF-H3GW36-F1
#
_entry.id   AF-H3GW36-F1
#
_cell.length_a   1.000
_cell.length_b   1.000
_cell.length_c   1.000
_cell.angle_alpha   90.00
_cell.angle_beta   90.00
_cell.angle_gamma   90.00
#
_symmetry.space_group_name_H-M   'P 1'
#
loop_
_entity.id
_entity.type
_entity.pdbx_description
1 polymer ?
#
loop_
_entity_poly.entity_id
_entity_poly.type
_entity_poly.pdbx_seq_one_letter_code
_entity_poly.pdbx_strand_id
1 'polypeptide(L)'
;MYTVSSYLAVAVAAAAVSTSSAHRMHHAHAMRGLQMDMSGMDMSSSTSMDMTSSSSMSMDMTSSSTATTSSVSSEDYTCPVCGMSTMDMGYDNLNHIGFAHGQTVYTCGMAARSFDDYSFDVTDTAYLAANMAEFIVNATDATAYAECADSCDECAAGIQDPVTGDDVTTSNFQYVCLTNGQKIYFASTESKSEYLNSVTSEPRYLVDSIICESETCSDAENITVLSAAAQAFVPDLSASSSTGSTVASGSSAAMSVNSPASLTLAVASVLAALASMA
;
A
#
# COMPACT_ATOMS: atom_id res chain seq x y z
N MET A 1 48.12 8.43 54.76
CA MET A 1 48.38 7.48 53.66
C MET A 1 47.33 6.39 53.70
N TYR A 2 46.27 6.50 52.90
CA TYR A 2 45.48 5.36 52.42
C TYR A 2 44.89 5.79 51.08
N THR A 3 45.47 5.23 50.02
CA THR A 3 45.03 5.33 48.64
C THR A 3 43.96 4.26 48.40
N VAL A 4 42.76 4.66 47.97
CA VAL A 4 41.77 3.72 47.44
C VAL A 4 41.87 3.79 45.92
N SER A 5 42.41 2.72 45.31
CA SER A 5 42.47 2.53 43.85
C SER A 5 41.26 1.71 43.39
N SER A 6 40.64 2.21 42.33
CA SER A 6 39.52 1.67 41.57
C SER A 6 39.83 0.32 40.91
N TYR A 7 38.80 -0.51 40.74
CA TYR A 7 38.67 -1.40 39.57
C TYR A 7 37.23 -1.37 39.09
N LEU A 8 37.03 -0.77 37.91
CA LEU A 8 35.78 -0.73 37.17
C LEU A 8 35.93 -1.77 36.06
N ALA A 9 35.20 -2.88 36.16
CA ALA A 9 35.21 -3.94 35.15
C ALA A 9 34.27 -3.57 34.01
N VAL A 10 34.81 -3.37 32.82
CA VAL A 10 34.06 -3.22 31.57
C VAL A 10 33.86 -4.61 30.98
N ALA A 11 32.61 -5.08 30.93
CA ALA A 11 32.25 -6.30 30.21
C ALA A 11 31.85 -5.93 28.78
N VAL A 12 32.63 -6.38 27.80
CA VAL A 12 32.31 -6.30 26.36
C VAL A 12 31.60 -7.60 25.99
N ALA A 13 30.31 -7.54 25.69
CA ALA A 13 29.58 -8.67 25.11
C ALA A 13 29.78 -8.68 23.60
N ALA A 14 30.35 -9.78 23.08
CA ALA A 14 30.49 -10.04 21.66
C ALA A 14 29.16 -10.60 21.12
N ALA A 15 28.60 -9.96 20.10
CA ALA A 15 27.47 -10.48 19.34
C ALA A 15 27.98 -11.54 18.35
N ALA A 16 27.47 -12.77 18.47
CA ALA A 16 27.67 -13.84 17.49
C ALA A 16 26.75 -13.60 16.29
N VAL A 17 27.35 -13.52 15.10
CA VAL A 17 26.64 -13.44 13.83
C VAL A 17 26.26 -14.86 13.41
N SER A 18 25.00 -15.22 13.55
CA SER A 18 24.47 -16.48 12.99
C SER A 18 24.02 -16.24 11.54
N THR A 19 24.73 -16.85 10.60
CA THR A 19 24.39 -16.88 9.18
C THR A 19 23.44 -18.05 8.92
N SER A 20 22.15 -17.76 8.78
CA SER A 20 21.15 -18.74 8.35
C SER A 20 21.17 -18.84 6.83
N SER A 21 21.76 -19.92 6.31
CA SER A 21 21.70 -20.28 4.89
C SER A 21 20.30 -20.76 4.54
N ALA A 22 19.60 -20.04 3.65
CA ALA A 22 18.32 -20.45 3.10
C ALA A 22 18.53 -21.54 2.03
N HIS A 23 18.03 -22.76 2.29
CA HIS A 23 17.93 -23.80 1.27
C HIS A 23 16.68 -23.57 0.41
N ARG A 24 16.91 -23.12 -0.83
CA ARG A 24 15.90 -22.97 -1.89
C ARG A 24 15.56 -24.37 -2.44
N MET A 25 14.40 -24.93 -2.11
CA MET A 25 13.90 -26.12 -2.77
C MET A 25 13.17 -25.73 -4.06
N HIS A 26 13.78 -26.06 -5.20
CA HIS A 26 13.17 -25.94 -6.52
C HIS A 26 12.17 -27.08 -6.73
N HIS A 27 10.87 -26.76 -6.79
CA HIS A 27 9.86 -27.68 -7.33
C HIS A 27 9.74 -27.48 -8.84
N ALA A 28 10.13 -28.50 -9.60
CA ALA A 28 9.97 -28.56 -11.04
C ALA A 28 8.52 -28.90 -11.40
N HIS A 29 7.90 -28.07 -12.25
CA HIS A 29 6.62 -28.33 -12.88
C HIS A 29 6.75 -29.46 -13.92
N ALA A 30 6.02 -30.56 -13.73
CA ALA A 30 5.77 -31.54 -14.76
C ALA A 30 4.48 -31.17 -15.51
N MET A 31 4.62 -30.55 -16.68
CA MET A 31 3.51 -30.31 -17.61
C MET A 31 3.14 -31.64 -18.29
N ARG A 32 2.04 -32.26 -17.84
CA ARG A 32 1.44 -33.41 -18.52
C ARG A 32 0.44 -32.89 -19.56
N GLY A 33 0.86 -32.91 -20.82
CA GLY A 33 0.00 -32.59 -21.96
C GLY A 33 -1.18 -33.54 -22.04
N LEU A 34 -2.39 -32.97 -21.98
CA LEU A 34 -3.62 -33.61 -22.44
C LEU A 34 -4.01 -32.97 -23.77
N GLN A 35 -3.59 -33.62 -24.84
CA GLN A 35 -4.08 -33.40 -26.19
C GLN A 35 -5.47 -34.03 -26.26
N MET A 36 -6.52 -33.22 -26.37
CA MET A 36 -7.88 -33.68 -26.65
C MET A 36 -8.28 -33.20 -28.05
N ASP A 37 -8.62 -34.22 -28.83
CA ASP A 37 -8.97 -34.30 -30.24
C ASP A 37 -10.21 -33.47 -30.60
N MET A 38 -10.08 -32.59 -31.59
CA MET A 38 -11.19 -31.83 -32.18
C MET A 38 -11.52 -32.40 -33.55
N SER A 39 -12.20 -33.55 -33.54
CA SER A 39 -12.72 -34.21 -34.74
C SER A 39 -14.25 -34.14 -34.77
N GLY A 40 -14.77 -33.19 -35.54
CA GLY A 40 -16.06 -33.31 -36.21
C GLY A 40 -17.33 -32.96 -35.42
N MET A 41 -17.77 -31.70 -35.54
CA MET A 41 -19.20 -31.36 -35.56
C MET A 41 -19.46 -30.31 -36.62
N ASP A 42 -19.95 -30.80 -37.76
CA ASP A 42 -20.57 -30.05 -38.84
C ASP A 42 -22.08 -30.01 -38.55
N MET A 43 -22.66 -28.82 -38.41
CA MET A 43 -24.12 -28.61 -38.42
C MET A 43 -24.42 -27.31 -39.15
N SER A 44 -24.45 -27.41 -40.48
CA SER A 44 -25.10 -26.45 -41.35
C SER A 44 -26.62 -26.61 -41.30
N SER A 45 -27.31 -25.47 -41.25
CA SER A 45 -28.63 -25.17 -41.86
C SER A 45 -29.87 -25.02 -40.96
N SER A 46 -30.27 -23.74 -40.88
CA SER A 46 -31.61 -23.19 -41.17
C SER A 46 -32.76 -23.42 -40.19
N THR A 47 -33.22 -22.33 -39.54
CA THR A 47 -34.53 -21.75 -39.86
C THR A 47 -34.68 -20.31 -39.34
N SER A 48 -35.11 -19.45 -40.24
CA SER A 48 -35.62 -18.09 -40.05
C SER A 48 -36.90 -18.04 -39.21
N MET A 49 -37.01 -17.09 -38.26
CA MET A 49 -38.28 -16.49 -37.85
C MET A 49 -38.12 -15.00 -37.54
N ASP A 50 -39.09 -14.26 -38.07
CA ASP A 50 -39.23 -12.81 -38.16
C ASP A 50 -39.46 -12.06 -36.84
N MET A 51 -39.23 -10.75 -36.94
CA MET A 51 -39.61 -9.72 -35.98
C MET A 51 -41.12 -9.53 -35.89
N THR A 52 -41.65 -9.22 -34.70
CA THR A 52 -42.53 -8.04 -34.47
C THR A 52 -42.86 -7.82 -32.99
N SER A 53 -42.49 -6.62 -32.52
CA SER A 53 -43.22 -5.68 -31.66
C SER A 53 -44.08 -6.16 -30.48
N SER A 54 -43.76 -5.67 -29.27
CA SER A 54 -44.59 -4.74 -28.46
C SER A 54 -43.94 -4.58 -27.07
N SER A 55 -43.36 -3.42 -26.77
CA SER A 55 -43.96 -2.36 -25.93
C SER A 55 -43.85 -2.60 -24.42
N SER A 56 -43.03 -1.74 -23.80
CA SER A 56 -43.21 -1.12 -22.48
C SER A 56 -43.49 -2.02 -21.27
N MET A 57 -42.52 -2.12 -20.35
CA MET A 57 -42.62 -1.53 -19.00
C MET A 57 -41.21 -1.30 -18.47
N SER A 58 -40.77 -0.04 -18.45
CA SER A 58 -39.70 0.42 -17.57
C SER A 58 -40.13 0.13 -16.13
N MET A 59 -39.37 -0.68 -15.40
CA MET A 59 -39.42 -0.69 -13.95
C MET A 59 -38.33 0.26 -13.48
N ASP A 60 -38.64 1.55 -13.50
CA ASP A 60 -37.98 2.56 -12.68
C ASP A 60 -38.18 2.15 -11.21
N MET A 61 -37.20 1.45 -10.65
CA MET A 61 -37.05 1.36 -9.20
C MET A 61 -36.39 2.67 -8.74
N THR A 62 -37.16 3.76 -8.76
CA THR A 62 -36.85 4.94 -7.94
C THR A 62 -37.13 4.59 -6.50
N SER A 63 -36.20 3.87 -5.90
CA SER A 63 -36.01 3.88 -4.46
C SER A 63 -34.87 4.85 -4.20
N SER A 64 -35.21 6.04 -3.72
CA SER A 64 -34.28 6.97 -3.11
C SER A 64 -33.70 6.33 -1.86
N SER A 65 -32.72 5.46 -2.06
CA SER A 65 -31.70 5.12 -1.09
C SER A 65 -30.43 5.62 -1.76
N THR A 66 -29.79 6.62 -1.16
CA THR A 66 -28.42 6.99 -1.48
C THR A 66 -27.51 5.83 -1.02
N ALA A 67 -27.67 4.67 -1.64
CA ALA A 67 -26.67 3.64 -1.65
C ALA A 67 -25.66 4.13 -2.69
N THR A 68 -24.58 4.72 -2.19
CA THR A 68 -23.35 4.88 -2.97
C THR A 68 -23.03 3.49 -3.50
N THR A 69 -23.48 3.22 -4.73
CA THR A 69 -23.07 2.02 -5.45
C THR A 69 -21.65 2.38 -5.85
N SER A 70 -20.70 2.13 -4.95
CA SER A 70 -19.29 2.24 -5.26
C SER A 70 -19.09 1.39 -6.50
N SER A 71 -18.90 2.04 -7.65
CA SER A 71 -18.63 1.35 -8.89
C SER A 71 -17.34 0.58 -8.65
N VAL A 72 -17.47 -0.73 -8.50
CA VAL A 72 -16.33 -1.62 -8.33
C VAL A 72 -15.40 -1.41 -9.52
N SER A 73 -14.12 -1.18 -9.25
CA SER A 73 -13.14 -0.93 -10.32
C SER A 73 -13.10 -2.09 -11.30
N SER A 74 -12.87 -1.80 -12.58
CA SER A 74 -12.63 -2.82 -13.62
C SER A 74 -11.15 -3.13 -13.85
N GLU A 75 -10.27 -2.56 -13.01
CA GLU A 75 -8.83 -2.81 -13.07
C GLU A 75 -8.47 -4.07 -12.30
N ASP A 76 -7.49 -4.81 -12.83
CA ASP A 76 -6.99 -6.02 -12.18
C ASP A 76 -5.87 -5.65 -11.21
N TYR A 77 -6.17 -5.68 -9.92
CA TYR A 77 -5.19 -5.44 -8.87
C TYR A 77 -4.61 -6.75 -8.38
N THR A 78 -3.50 -6.64 -7.66
CA THR A 78 -2.91 -7.79 -6.97
C THR A 78 -3.14 -7.67 -5.48
N CYS A 79 -3.70 -8.71 -4.87
CA CYS A 79 -3.99 -8.75 -3.44
C CYS A 79 -2.70 -8.60 -2.62
N PRO A 80 -2.62 -7.67 -1.65
CA PRO A 80 -1.41 -7.45 -0.85
C PRO A 80 -1.02 -8.67 0.00
N VAL A 81 -2.00 -9.49 0.38
CA VAL A 81 -1.79 -10.67 1.25
C VAL A 81 -1.25 -11.87 0.49
N CYS A 82 -1.84 -12.17 -0.67
CA CYS A 82 -1.68 -13.46 -1.35
C CYS A 82 -0.94 -13.35 -2.69
N GLY A 83 -0.81 -12.15 -3.26
CA GLY A 83 -0.20 -11.94 -4.58
C GLY A 83 -1.08 -12.42 -5.75
N MET A 84 -2.31 -12.85 -5.50
CA MET A 84 -3.24 -13.24 -6.56
C MET A 84 -4.02 -12.04 -7.10
N SER A 85 -4.47 -12.17 -8.35
CA SER A 85 -5.37 -11.21 -8.98
C SER A 85 -6.68 -11.07 -8.20
N THR A 86 -7.23 -9.86 -8.20
CA THR A 86 -8.49 -9.50 -7.56
C THR A 86 -9.69 -9.63 -8.52
N MET A 87 -9.45 -9.85 -9.81
CA MET A 87 -10.48 -10.10 -10.82
C MET A 87 -10.56 -11.55 -11.28
N ASP A 88 -9.42 -12.25 -11.30
CA ASP A 88 -9.36 -13.64 -11.76
C ASP A 88 -10.22 -14.57 -10.91
N MET A 89 -10.55 -15.72 -11.49
CA MET A 89 -11.34 -16.78 -10.83
C MET A 89 -12.75 -16.34 -10.40
N GLY A 90 -13.26 -15.23 -10.95
CA GLY A 90 -14.60 -14.71 -10.66
C GLY A 90 -14.67 -13.86 -9.39
N TYR A 91 -13.54 -13.31 -8.94
CA TYR A 91 -13.52 -12.40 -7.80
C TYR A 91 -14.03 -11.00 -8.15
N ASP A 92 -13.84 -10.55 -9.39
CA ASP A 92 -14.42 -9.32 -9.97
C ASP A 92 -14.37 -8.09 -9.02
N ASN A 93 -13.28 -7.95 -8.24
CA ASN A 93 -13.09 -6.88 -7.26
C ASN A 93 -14.19 -6.78 -6.17
N LEU A 94 -14.95 -7.85 -5.95
CA LEU A 94 -16.02 -7.94 -4.96
C LEU A 94 -15.50 -8.07 -3.52
N ASN A 95 -14.18 -8.20 -3.35
CA ASN A 95 -13.50 -8.29 -2.06
C ASN A 95 -12.56 -7.09 -1.93
N HIS A 96 -12.79 -6.26 -0.91
CA HIS A 96 -12.03 -5.04 -0.71
C HIS A 96 -12.22 -4.44 0.67
N ILE A 97 -11.36 -3.49 0.99
CA ILE A 97 -11.40 -2.68 2.20
C ILE A 97 -11.63 -1.24 1.77
N GLY A 98 -12.67 -0.61 2.31
CA GLY A 98 -12.93 0.81 2.15
C GLY A 98 -12.37 1.60 3.31
N PHE A 99 -11.64 2.66 3.01
CA PHE A 99 -11.15 3.64 3.96
C PHE A 99 -12.16 4.77 4.15
N ALA A 100 -12.00 5.49 5.26
CA ALA A 100 -12.58 6.80 5.44
C ALA A 100 -12.35 7.65 4.18
N HIS A 101 -13.40 8.36 3.77
CA HIS A 101 -13.39 9.19 2.56
C HIS A 101 -13.27 8.41 1.23
N GLY A 102 -13.48 7.08 1.24
CA GLY A 102 -13.88 6.32 0.05
C GLY A 102 -12.75 5.68 -0.77
N GLN A 103 -11.48 5.83 -0.38
CA GLN A 103 -10.41 5.04 -1.00
C GLN A 103 -10.59 3.55 -0.73
N THR A 104 -10.19 2.72 -1.68
CA THR A 104 -10.43 1.27 -1.62
C THR A 104 -9.15 0.50 -1.93
N VAL A 105 -8.87 -0.55 -1.15
CA VAL A 105 -7.82 -1.54 -1.44
C VAL A 105 -8.48 -2.88 -1.71
N TYR A 106 -8.21 -3.48 -2.87
CA TYR A 106 -8.84 -4.71 -3.32
C TYR A 106 -8.06 -5.95 -2.87
N THR A 107 -8.78 -7.04 -2.64
CA THR A 107 -8.20 -8.31 -2.17
C THR A 107 -8.70 -9.49 -3.00
N CYS A 108 -7.99 -10.62 -2.87
CA CYS A 108 -8.44 -11.90 -3.41
C CYS A 108 -9.58 -12.44 -2.53
N GLY A 109 -10.64 -12.99 -3.13
CA GLY A 109 -11.78 -13.57 -2.41
C GLY A 109 -11.50 -14.95 -1.83
N MET A 110 -10.32 -15.15 -1.24
CA MET A 110 -9.96 -16.42 -0.65
C MET A 110 -10.83 -16.71 0.58
N ALA A 111 -11.26 -17.96 0.69
CA ALA A 111 -11.92 -18.46 1.89
C ALA A 111 -11.01 -18.28 3.11
N ALA A 112 -11.63 -18.14 4.29
CA ALA A 112 -10.92 -17.99 5.55
C ALA A 112 -9.91 -19.13 5.78
N ARG A 113 -8.74 -18.77 6.29
CA ARG A 113 -7.62 -19.69 6.57
C ARG A 113 -6.90 -19.29 7.84
N SER A 114 -6.11 -20.22 8.38
CA SER A 114 -5.35 -19.96 9.60
C SER A 114 -4.13 -19.08 9.33
N PHE A 115 -3.86 -18.18 10.26
CA PHE A 115 -2.65 -17.36 10.33
C PHE A 115 -1.97 -17.60 11.67
N ASP A 116 -0.63 -17.59 11.72
CA ASP A 116 0.12 -17.94 12.93
C ASP A 116 -0.16 -17.00 14.12
N ASP A 117 -0.59 -15.76 13.86
CA ASP A 117 -0.94 -14.77 14.88
C ASP A 117 -2.30 -15.02 15.54
N TYR A 118 -3.17 -15.83 14.94
CA TYR A 118 -4.57 -15.99 15.35
C TYR A 118 -4.97 -17.46 15.56
N SER A 119 -5.82 -17.70 16.55
CA SER A 119 -6.34 -19.04 16.87
C SER A 119 -7.63 -19.39 16.11
N PHE A 120 -8.02 -18.55 15.14
CA PHE A 120 -9.21 -18.68 14.32
C PHE A 120 -8.87 -18.40 12.86
N ASP A 121 -9.69 -18.91 11.94
CA ASP A 121 -9.52 -18.67 10.51
C ASP A 121 -10.02 -17.27 10.15
N VAL A 122 -9.29 -16.60 9.25
CA VAL A 122 -9.59 -15.24 8.78
C VAL A 122 -9.48 -15.20 7.26
N THR A 123 -10.35 -14.42 6.63
CA THR A 123 -10.25 -14.04 5.22
C THR A 123 -9.07 -13.09 5.01
N ASP A 124 -8.47 -13.12 3.82
CA ASP A 124 -7.38 -12.21 3.48
C ASP A 124 -7.83 -10.73 3.57
N THR A 125 -9.10 -10.43 3.27
CA THR A 125 -9.69 -9.10 3.42
C THR A 125 -9.72 -8.62 4.86
N ALA A 126 -10.24 -9.42 5.79
CA ALA A 126 -10.29 -9.04 7.20
C ALA A 126 -8.88 -9.01 7.82
N TYR A 127 -7.98 -9.91 7.40
CA TYR A 127 -6.58 -9.90 7.83
C TYR A 127 -5.85 -8.63 7.40
N LEU A 128 -5.97 -8.25 6.12
CA LEU A 128 -5.38 -7.01 5.60
C LEU A 128 -5.94 -5.77 6.30
N ALA A 129 -7.27 -5.70 6.50
CA ALA A 129 -7.91 -4.58 7.18
C ALA A 129 -7.38 -4.38 8.60
N ALA A 130 -7.16 -5.48 9.32
CA ALA A 130 -6.60 -5.40 10.66
C ALA A 130 -5.10 -5.09 10.68
N ASN A 131 -4.32 -5.68 9.76
CA ASN A 131 -2.85 -5.70 9.83
C ASN A 131 -2.19 -4.90 8.71
N MET A 132 -2.79 -3.78 8.31
CA MET A 132 -2.33 -3.01 7.15
C MET A 132 -0.83 -2.68 7.19
N ALA A 133 -0.28 -2.37 8.38
CA ALA A 133 1.13 -2.06 8.57
C ALA A 133 2.10 -3.17 8.12
N GLU A 134 1.68 -4.44 8.21
CA GLU A 134 2.48 -5.58 7.74
C GLU A 134 2.71 -5.56 6.22
N PHE A 135 1.77 -4.98 5.49
CA PHE A 135 1.78 -4.96 4.03
C PHE A 135 2.32 -3.65 3.46
N ILE A 136 2.79 -2.73 4.30
CA ILE A 136 3.37 -1.47 3.85
C ILE A 136 4.82 -1.68 3.42
N VAL A 137 5.13 -1.22 2.22
CA VAL A 137 6.50 -1.19 1.69
C VAL A 137 7.12 0.18 1.94
N ASN A 138 8.22 0.20 2.70
CA ASN A 138 9.00 1.42 2.92
C ASN A 138 9.78 1.82 1.65
N ALA A 139 9.92 3.12 1.41
CA ALA A 139 10.66 3.65 0.25
C ALA A 139 12.15 3.28 0.27
N THR A 140 12.68 2.89 1.43
CA THR A 140 14.04 2.33 1.58
C THR A 140 14.21 0.96 0.91
N ASP A 141 13.13 0.19 0.72
CA ASP A 141 13.14 -1.01 -0.12
C ASP A 141 12.83 -0.64 -1.57
N ALA A 142 13.85 -0.14 -2.28
CA ALA A 142 13.70 0.33 -3.65
C ALA A 142 13.19 -0.73 -4.63
N THR A 143 13.30 -2.03 -4.31
CA THR A 143 12.86 -3.09 -5.23
C THR A 143 11.36 -3.34 -5.09
N ALA A 144 10.90 -3.55 -3.86
CA ALA A 144 9.46 -3.74 -3.61
C ALA A 144 8.69 -2.43 -3.84
N TYR A 145 9.27 -1.28 -3.48
CA TYR A 145 8.60 0.01 -3.63
C TYR A 145 8.39 0.39 -5.10
N ALA A 146 9.24 -0.12 -6.01
CA ALA A 146 9.09 0.10 -7.45
C ALA A 146 7.84 -0.55 -8.07
N GLU A 147 7.18 -1.47 -7.35
CA GLU A 147 5.86 -2.00 -7.77
C GLU A 147 4.77 -0.93 -7.70
N CYS A 148 4.93 0.06 -6.83
CA CYS A 148 4.08 1.24 -6.79
C CYS A 148 4.67 2.32 -7.67
N ALA A 149 4.12 2.50 -8.88
CA ALA A 149 4.49 3.60 -9.74
C ALA A 149 4.26 4.95 -9.05
N ASP A 150 5.23 5.88 -9.19
CA ASP A 150 5.15 7.28 -8.74
C ASP A 150 4.22 8.09 -9.65
N SER A 151 2.95 7.68 -9.67
CA SER A 151 1.84 8.30 -10.39
C SER A 151 0.57 8.22 -9.53
N CYS A 152 -0.41 9.03 -9.88
CA CYS A 152 -1.75 8.97 -9.29
C CYS A 152 -2.76 9.08 -10.43
N ASP A 153 -3.04 7.96 -11.09
CA ASP A 153 -3.98 7.93 -12.20
C ASP A 153 -5.43 8.03 -11.65
N GLU A 154 -5.63 7.51 -10.44
CA GLU A 154 -6.86 7.53 -9.66
C GLU A 154 -7.21 8.95 -9.16
N CYS A 155 -6.24 9.86 -9.07
CA CYS A 155 -6.50 11.27 -8.71
C CYS A 155 -7.48 11.94 -9.69
N ALA A 156 -7.56 11.49 -10.95
CA ALA A 156 -8.53 12.00 -11.90
C ALA A 156 -9.99 11.63 -11.54
N ALA A 157 -10.18 10.59 -10.73
CA ALA A 157 -11.49 10.17 -10.22
C ALA A 157 -11.94 10.94 -8.97
N GLY A 158 -11.09 11.81 -8.41
CA GLY A 158 -11.42 12.61 -7.22
C GLY A 158 -11.34 11.81 -5.91
N ILE A 159 -10.19 11.20 -5.64
CA ILE A 159 -9.93 10.50 -4.38
C ILE A 159 -9.61 11.50 -3.25
N GLN A 160 -9.96 11.13 -2.03
CA GLN A 160 -9.79 11.97 -0.84
C GLN A 160 -8.82 11.35 0.14
N ASP A 161 -8.08 12.19 0.84
CA ASP A 161 -7.19 11.80 1.94
C ASP A 161 -7.99 11.08 3.05
N PRO A 162 -7.62 9.85 3.46
CA PRO A 162 -8.37 9.12 4.47
C PRO A 162 -8.33 9.75 5.86
N VAL A 163 -7.33 10.58 6.13
CA VAL A 163 -7.12 11.23 7.43
C VAL A 163 -7.88 12.56 7.48
N THR A 164 -7.79 13.38 6.43
CA THR A 164 -8.31 14.75 6.45
C THR A 164 -9.57 14.96 5.62
N GLY A 165 -9.83 14.09 4.65
CA GLY A 165 -10.88 14.26 3.64
C GLY A 165 -10.55 15.29 2.55
N ASP A 166 -9.33 15.83 2.53
CA ASP A 166 -8.89 16.77 1.50
C ASP A 166 -8.71 16.08 0.14
N ASP A 167 -8.92 16.81 -0.95
CA ASP A 167 -8.75 16.29 -2.30
C ASP A 167 -7.27 15.93 -2.58
N VAL A 168 -7.05 14.71 -3.09
CA VAL A 168 -5.76 14.31 -3.61
C VAL A 168 -5.73 14.52 -5.11
N THR A 169 -4.74 15.28 -5.56
CA THR A 169 -4.50 15.62 -6.97
C THR A 169 -3.12 15.17 -7.40
N THR A 170 -2.88 15.14 -8.71
CA THR A 170 -1.55 14.85 -9.27
C THR A 170 -0.47 15.86 -8.85
N SER A 171 -0.83 16.98 -8.21
CA SER A 171 0.10 18.03 -7.77
C SER A 171 0.51 17.95 -6.30
N ASN A 172 -0.31 17.31 -5.45
CA ASN A 172 -0.09 17.23 -4.01
C ASN A 172 -0.04 15.80 -3.47
N PHE A 173 -0.31 14.79 -4.30
CA PHE A 173 -0.39 13.41 -3.82
C PHE A 173 0.89 12.97 -3.11
N GLN A 174 0.67 12.30 -1.99
CA GLN A 174 1.58 11.40 -1.32
C GLN A 174 0.95 10.00 -1.38
N TYR A 175 1.75 8.95 -1.20
CA TYR A 175 1.19 7.61 -1.12
C TYR A 175 1.96 6.71 -0.16
N VAL A 176 1.23 5.72 0.33
CA VAL A 176 1.75 4.51 0.97
C VAL A 176 1.66 3.40 -0.06
N CYS A 177 2.79 2.73 -0.30
CA CYS A 177 2.86 1.56 -1.18
C CYS A 177 2.52 0.32 -0.37
N LEU A 178 1.63 -0.52 -0.90
CA LEU A 178 1.35 -1.84 -0.36
C LEU A 178 2.10 -2.89 -1.18
N THR A 179 2.40 -4.03 -0.55
CA THR A 179 2.93 -5.20 -1.24
C THR A 179 2.07 -5.52 -2.46
N ASN A 180 2.70 -5.84 -3.59
CA ASN A 180 2.04 -6.09 -4.87
C ASN A 180 1.39 -4.86 -5.54
N GLY A 181 1.83 -3.64 -5.18
CA GLY A 181 1.69 -2.45 -6.02
C GLY A 181 0.44 -1.58 -5.81
N GLN A 182 -0.50 -1.99 -4.95
CA GLN A 182 -1.64 -1.13 -4.58
C GLN A 182 -1.19 0.06 -3.72
N LYS A 183 -1.93 1.18 -3.79
CA LYS A 183 -1.57 2.44 -3.13
C LYS A 183 -2.71 2.97 -2.28
N ILE A 184 -2.33 3.65 -1.19
CA ILE A 184 -3.23 4.52 -0.41
C ILE A 184 -2.69 5.94 -0.54
N TYR A 185 -3.53 6.86 -0.97
CA TYR A 185 -3.14 8.22 -1.30
C TYR A 185 -3.44 9.21 -0.19
N PHE A 186 -2.64 10.27 -0.09
CA PHE A 186 -2.77 11.32 0.90
C PHE A 186 -2.54 12.69 0.24
N ALA A 187 -3.17 13.74 0.76
CA ALA A 187 -3.06 15.10 0.26
C ALA A 187 -1.79 15.82 0.79
N SER A 188 -1.15 15.27 1.84
CA SER A 188 0.02 15.87 2.50
C SER A 188 0.98 14.84 3.09
N THR A 189 2.19 15.27 3.46
CA THR A 189 3.16 14.38 4.15
C THR A 189 2.76 14.17 5.61
N GLU A 190 2.11 15.17 6.19
CA GLU A 190 1.62 15.17 7.55
C GLU A 190 0.54 14.10 7.75
N SER A 191 -0.49 14.06 6.88
CA SER A 191 -1.54 13.04 6.94
C SER A 191 -1.01 11.64 6.66
N LYS A 192 -0.12 11.48 5.67
CA LYS A 192 0.61 10.21 5.45
C LYS A 192 1.34 9.75 6.73
N SER A 193 2.03 10.67 7.41
CA SER A 193 2.78 10.35 8.63
C SER A 193 1.87 10.00 9.79
N GLU A 194 0.74 10.70 9.95
CA GLU A 194 -0.28 10.38 10.95
C GLU A 194 -0.84 8.97 10.75
N TYR A 195 -1.17 8.63 9.50
CA TYR A 195 -1.59 7.29 9.13
C TYR A 195 -0.56 6.22 9.48
N LEU A 196 0.69 6.40 9.03
CA LEU A 196 1.78 5.45 9.26
C LEU A 196 2.09 5.21 10.74
N ASN A 197 1.95 6.23 11.58
CA ASN A 197 2.14 6.09 13.03
C ASN A 197 0.98 5.32 13.68
N SER A 198 -0.24 5.43 13.15
CA SER A 198 -1.44 4.89 13.79
C SER A 198 -1.71 3.43 13.41
N VAL A 199 -1.40 3.03 12.17
CA VAL A 199 -1.61 1.64 11.68
C VAL A 199 -0.80 0.57 12.43
N THR A 200 0.21 0.97 13.21
CA THR A 200 1.01 0.06 14.07
C THR A 200 0.46 -0.06 15.49
N SER A 201 -0.58 0.70 15.84
CA SER A 201 -1.07 0.83 17.20
C SER A 201 -2.44 0.18 17.43
N GLU A 202 -3.30 0.15 16.41
CA GLU A 202 -4.62 -0.49 16.50
C GLU A 202 -5.05 -1.13 15.17
N PRO A 203 -5.83 -2.22 15.22
CA PRO A 203 -6.42 -2.80 14.02
C PRO A 203 -7.39 -1.83 13.33
N ARG A 204 -7.45 -1.87 12.00
CA ARG A 204 -8.49 -1.18 11.19
C ARG A 204 -8.47 0.35 11.32
N TYR A 205 -7.32 0.97 11.57
CA TYR A 205 -7.20 2.42 11.59
C TYR A 205 -7.70 3.04 10.26
N LEU A 206 -8.74 3.90 10.35
CA LEU A 206 -9.44 4.55 9.24
C LEU A 206 -10.11 3.62 8.23
N VAL A 207 -10.35 2.35 8.58
CA VAL A 207 -11.13 1.43 7.76
C VAL A 207 -12.62 1.58 8.09
N ASP A 208 -13.43 1.93 7.09
CA ASP A 208 -14.89 2.10 7.20
C ASP A 208 -15.66 0.85 6.78
N SER A 209 -15.13 0.06 5.84
CA SER A 209 -15.79 -1.14 5.35
C SER A 209 -14.81 -2.26 5.03
N ILE A 210 -15.26 -3.49 5.28
CA ILE A 210 -14.51 -4.72 5.00
C ILE A 210 -15.48 -5.64 4.27
N ILE A 211 -15.34 -5.72 2.94
CA ILE A 211 -16.31 -6.34 2.05
C ILE A 211 -15.75 -7.64 1.47
N CYS A 212 -16.52 -8.71 1.58
CA CYS A 212 -16.29 -10.02 0.97
C CYS A 212 -17.51 -10.36 0.12
N GLU A 213 -17.29 -10.64 -1.17
CA GLU A 213 -18.36 -10.99 -2.13
C GLU A 213 -19.55 -9.99 -2.14
N SER A 214 -19.27 -8.69 -2.05
CA SER A 214 -20.27 -7.59 -1.94
C SER A 214 -21.05 -7.48 -0.62
N GLU A 215 -20.72 -8.28 0.39
CA GLU A 215 -21.30 -8.16 1.73
C GLU A 215 -20.19 -7.90 2.76
N THR A 216 -20.54 -7.48 3.98
CA THR A 216 -19.55 -7.34 5.04
C THR A 216 -18.96 -8.70 5.38
N CYS A 217 -17.63 -8.82 5.42
CA CYS A 217 -16.96 -10.07 5.79
C CYS A 217 -17.42 -10.53 7.19
N SER A 218 -17.83 -11.79 7.32
CA SER A 218 -18.37 -12.33 8.58
C SER A 218 -17.38 -12.30 9.77
N ASP A 219 -16.09 -12.18 9.46
CA ASP A 219 -14.94 -12.20 10.37
C ASP A 219 -14.26 -10.83 10.51
N ALA A 220 -14.85 -9.76 9.93
CA ALA A 220 -14.30 -8.40 9.89
C ALA A 220 -13.78 -7.88 11.24
N GLU A 221 -14.46 -8.24 12.33
CA GLU A 221 -14.18 -7.73 13.68
C GLU A 221 -13.47 -8.73 14.60
N ASN A 222 -13.20 -9.96 14.14
CA ASN A 222 -12.63 -11.01 15.00
C ASN A 222 -11.21 -10.68 15.46
N ILE A 223 -10.44 -9.98 14.62
CA ILE A 223 -9.09 -9.53 14.97
C ILE A 223 -9.19 -8.31 15.89
N THR A 224 -8.76 -8.45 17.13
CA THR A 224 -8.74 -7.37 18.14
C THR A 224 -7.33 -6.91 18.50
N VAL A 225 -6.31 -7.64 18.05
CA VAL A 225 -4.89 -7.36 18.29
C VAL A 225 -4.15 -7.50 16.96
N LEU A 226 -3.25 -6.57 16.68
CA LEU A 226 -2.40 -6.60 15.50
C LEU A 226 -1.51 -7.85 15.46
N SER A 227 -1.16 -8.30 14.26
CA SER A 227 -0.14 -9.33 14.04
C SER A 227 1.20 -8.88 14.61
N ALA A 228 2.08 -9.83 14.93
CA ALA A 228 3.42 -9.49 15.41
C ALA A 228 4.20 -8.66 14.38
N ALA A 229 3.99 -8.92 13.08
CA ALA A 229 4.64 -8.17 12.01
C ALA A 229 4.10 -6.73 11.88
N ALA A 230 2.79 -6.52 11.97
CA ALA A 230 2.19 -5.18 11.97
C ALA A 230 2.68 -4.33 13.17
N GLN A 231 2.84 -4.94 14.35
CA GLN A 231 3.39 -4.24 15.53
C GLN A 231 4.89 -3.94 15.40
N ALA A 232 5.63 -4.77 14.66
CA ALA A 232 7.08 -4.61 14.46
C ALA A 232 7.42 -3.66 13.32
N PHE A 233 6.43 -3.24 12.52
CA PHE A 233 6.62 -2.33 11.41
C PHE A 233 7.17 -0.98 11.90
N VAL A 234 8.23 -0.50 11.25
CA VAL A 234 8.82 0.81 11.50
C VAL A 234 8.60 1.66 10.25
N PRO A 235 7.73 2.68 10.30
CA PRO A 235 7.38 3.46 9.14
C PRO A 235 8.52 4.36 8.66
N ASP A 236 8.67 4.45 7.35
CA ASP A 236 9.44 5.51 6.70
C ASP A 236 8.56 6.75 6.51
N LEU A 237 8.83 7.79 7.30
CA LEU A 237 8.10 9.06 7.30
C LEU A 237 8.60 10.03 6.22
N SER A 238 9.47 9.57 5.31
CA SER A 238 9.95 10.38 4.21
C SER A 238 8.82 10.74 3.24
N ALA A 239 8.89 11.96 2.69
CA ALA A 239 8.00 12.38 1.61
C ALA A 239 8.18 11.49 0.39
N SER A 240 7.07 11.14 -0.25
CA SER A 240 7.10 10.43 -1.53
C SER A 240 7.62 11.42 -2.57
N SER A 241 8.62 11.01 -3.34
CA SER A 241 9.34 11.92 -4.25
C SER A 241 8.50 12.19 -5.50
N SER A 242 7.43 12.98 -5.41
CA SER A 242 6.69 13.39 -6.61
C SER A 242 7.61 14.22 -7.49
N THR A 243 8.26 13.56 -8.47
CA THR A 243 9.15 14.24 -9.40
C THR A 243 8.32 14.88 -10.50
N GLY A 244 7.33 15.68 -10.09
CA GLY A 244 6.61 16.62 -10.95
C GLY A 244 7.46 17.88 -11.15
N SER A 245 8.60 17.74 -11.83
CA SER A 245 9.33 18.90 -12.36
C SER A 245 8.48 19.59 -13.41
N THR A 246 7.61 20.50 -12.98
CA THR A 246 7.18 21.60 -13.84
C THR A 246 8.35 22.57 -13.97
N VAL A 247 9.23 22.29 -14.93
CA VAL A 247 10.09 23.32 -15.49
C VAL A 247 9.16 24.27 -16.25
N ALA A 248 8.57 25.22 -15.55
CA ALA A 248 7.89 26.36 -16.17
C ALA A 248 8.98 27.27 -16.77
N SER A 249 9.36 26.93 -18.00
CA SER A 249 10.10 27.82 -18.90
C SER A 249 9.15 28.96 -19.33
N GLY A 250 9.37 30.16 -18.81
CA GLY A 250 8.57 31.35 -19.11
C GLY A 250 9.24 32.64 -18.65
N SER A 251 10.03 33.23 -19.55
CA SER A 251 10.90 34.40 -19.35
C SER A 251 10.23 35.69 -18.87
N SER A 252 10.95 36.44 -18.01
CA SER A 252 11.23 37.90 -18.01
C SER A 252 11.51 38.32 -16.55
N ALA A 253 12.54 39.08 -16.15
CA ALA A 253 13.46 39.94 -16.86
C ALA A 253 14.79 40.03 -16.09
N ALA A 254 15.83 40.36 -16.85
CA ALA A 254 17.19 40.60 -16.40
C ALA A 254 17.30 41.70 -15.33
N MET A 255 18.26 41.55 -14.42
CA MET A 255 19.23 42.61 -14.08
C MET A 255 20.57 41.96 -13.79
N SER A 256 21.45 42.07 -14.78
CA SER A 256 22.89 41.82 -14.70
C SER A 256 23.54 43.01 -13.98
N VAL A 257 24.29 42.75 -12.90
CA VAL A 257 25.38 43.63 -12.47
C VAL A 257 26.66 42.82 -12.35
N ASN A 258 27.59 43.14 -13.22
CA ASN A 258 28.88 42.50 -13.43
C ASN A 258 29.96 43.22 -12.60
N SER A 259 30.47 42.53 -11.57
CA SER A 259 31.88 42.47 -11.06
C SER A 259 32.62 43.77 -10.65
N PRO A 260 33.86 43.73 -10.11
CA PRO A 260 34.66 42.65 -9.48
C PRO A 260 35.24 43.04 -8.08
N ALA A 261 35.84 42.09 -7.35
CA ALA A 261 37.21 42.18 -6.79
C ALA A 261 37.45 41.19 -5.65
N SER A 262 38.58 40.50 -5.78
CA SER A 262 39.25 39.61 -4.84
C SER A 262 39.43 40.19 -3.44
N LEU A 263 39.32 39.35 -2.41
CA LEU A 263 40.20 39.40 -1.25
C LEU A 263 40.12 38.11 -0.43
N THR A 264 41.24 37.39 -0.48
CA THR A 264 41.69 36.37 0.45
C THR A 264 41.55 36.81 1.91
N LEU A 265 41.09 35.93 2.80
CA LEU A 265 41.66 35.83 4.15
C LEU A 265 41.48 34.40 4.70
N ALA A 266 42.61 33.76 4.98
CA ALA A 266 42.71 32.56 5.80
C ALA A 266 42.70 32.95 7.28
N VAL A 267 42.04 32.19 8.16
CA VAL A 267 42.46 32.06 9.56
C VAL A 267 42.16 30.63 10.05
N ALA A 268 43.22 30.01 10.56
CA ALA A 268 43.27 28.68 11.14
C ALA A 268 42.79 28.65 12.61
N SER A 269 42.27 27.48 12.98
CA SER A 269 42.46 26.73 14.24
C SER A 269 42.67 27.48 15.56
N VAL A 270 41.80 27.23 16.56
CA VAL A 270 42.24 27.02 17.96
C VAL A 270 41.35 25.98 18.65
N LEU A 271 41.94 24.81 18.93
CA LEU A 271 41.56 23.94 20.06
C LEU A 271 41.99 24.61 21.36
N ALA A 272 41.12 24.67 22.37
CA ALA A 272 41.53 24.79 23.75
C ALA A 272 40.53 24.09 24.67
N ALA A 273 41.01 23.00 25.28
CA ALA A 273 40.39 22.34 26.42
C ALA A 273 40.47 23.24 27.66
N LEU A 274 39.42 23.23 28.48
CA LEU A 274 39.47 23.69 29.86
C LEU A 274 38.89 22.60 30.75
N ALA A 275 39.79 21.90 31.44
CA ALA A 275 39.49 21.20 32.67
C ALA A 275 39.60 22.22 33.83
N SER A 276 38.64 22.22 34.74
CA SER A 276 38.86 21.95 36.18
C SER A 276 37.78 22.56 37.09
N MET A 277 37.48 21.78 38.14
CA MET A 277 37.00 22.15 39.48
C MET A 277 35.49 22.22 39.72
N ALA A 278 34.94 21.08 40.18
CA ALA A 278 34.33 20.94 41.51
C ALA A 278 34.39 19.46 41.94
#